data_AF-A0AAD9KL19-F1
#
_entry.id   AF-A0AAD9KL19-F1
#
_cell.length_a   1.000
_cell.length_b   1.000
_cell.length_c   1.000
_cell.angle_alpha   90.00
_cell.angle_beta   90.00
_cell.angle_gamma   90.00
#
_symmetry.space_group_name_H-M   'P 1'
#
loop_
_entity.id
_entity.type
_entity.pdbx_description
1 polymer ?
#
loop_
_entity_poly.entity_id
_entity_poly.type
_entity_poly.pdbx_seq_one_letter_code
_entity_poly.pdbx_strand_id
1 'polypeptide(L)'
;MKRPWKGQTEKTAEDVNPRHDPKNPLSPGAVRAGGKMTPVYETTCMFENDFPALLDTGPAPGPPEHPLLRSESANGSCRVMCFHPRSDMTLPLMSIFENKGAVMGCSNPHPHCQIWSSSFLPNEAKVKDRTQREYYERNKSPLLVDYVNLEAKKKERVVVANDDWLCVVPYWAVWPYETMLLPRRHVLRIEELTDRERNGAPTGEYKERDNSHWQLHAMYYPPLLRSASVKKFMVGYEMLAQPQRDLTAEQAAEKLRSLSEVHYRGAGDRSE
;
A
#
# COMPACT_ATOMS: atom_id res chain seq x y z
N MET A 1 -18.13 11.03 -26.03
CA MET A 1 -19.37 10.70 -25.30
C MET A 1 -19.03 9.63 -24.26
N LYS A 2 -19.26 9.83 -22.95
CA LYS A 2 -18.94 8.83 -21.92
C LYS A 2 -19.99 7.71 -21.94
N ARG A 3 -19.57 6.43 -21.89
CA ARG A 3 -20.48 5.28 -21.85
C ARG A 3 -21.41 5.37 -20.62
N PRO A 4 -22.74 5.28 -20.76
CA PRO A 4 -23.68 5.35 -19.64
C PRO A 4 -23.47 4.17 -18.68
N TRP A 5 -23.45 4.43 -17.37
CA TRP A 5 -23.32 3.40 -16.34
C TRP A 5 -24.70 3.01 -15.82
N LYS A 6 -25.04 1.72 -15.89
CA LYS A 6 -26.25 1.11 -15.29
C LYS A 6 -25.90 -0.10 -14.41
N GLY A 7 -24.62 -0.25 -14.08
CA GLY A 7 -24.11 -1.36 -13.29
C GLY A 7 -24.20 -1.12 -11.79
N GLN A 8 -23.52 -1.96 -11.02
CA GLN A 8 -23.48 -1.90 -9.56
C GLN A 8 -23.08 -0.52 -9.03
N THR A 9 -23.76 -0.09 -7.97
CA THR A 9 -23.41 1.07 -7.16
C THR A 9 -23.06 0.61 -5.75
N GLU A 10 -21.93 1.06 -5.24
CA GLU A 10 -21.49 0.74 -3.88
C GLU A 10 -22.23 1.58 -2.84
N LYS A 11 -22.44 1.00 -1.66
CA LYS A 11 -22.87 1.77 -0.48
C LYS A 11 -21.70 2.66 -0.05
N THR A 12 -21.98 3.94 0.18
CA THR A 12 -21.01 4.82 0.83
C THR A 12 -20.87 4.40 2.29
N ALA A 13 -19.63 4.39 2.81
CA ALA A 13 -19.41 4.10 4.23
C ALA A 13 -20.19 5.10 5.10
N GLU A 14 -20.86 4.60 6.13
CA GLU A 14 -21.51 5.46 7.13
C GLU A 14 -20.45 6.04 8.08
N ASP A 15 -20.61 7.31 8.42
CA ASP A 15 -19.55 8.15 8.99
C ASP A 15 -19.22 7.88 10.47
N VAL A 16 -19.92 6.96 11.14
CA VAL A 16 -19.89 6.84 12.60
C VAL A 16 -19.44 5.46 13.06
N ASN A 17 -18.12 5.25 13.10
CA ASN A 17 -17.55 4.20 13.94
C ASN A 17 -17.47 4.70 15.39
N PRO A 18 -17.77 3.86 16.39
CA PRO A 18 -17.50 4.21 17.78
C PRO A 18 -15.98 4.39 17.99
N ARG A 19 -15.59 5.36 18.83
CA ARG A 19 -14.18 5.56 19.24
C ARG A 19 -13.53 4.27 19.71
N HIS A 20 -14.24 3.53 20.55
CA HIS A 20 -13.82 2.24 21.08
C HIS A 20 -14.98 1.25 20.98
N ASP A 21 -14.70 0.04 20.49
CA ASP A 21 -15.65 -1.06 20.44
C ASP A 21 -15.02 -2.31 21.07
N PRO A 22 -15.43 -2.74 22.27
CA PRO A 22 -14.86 -3.92 22.92
C PRO A 22 -15.18 -5.23 22.19
N LYS A 23 -16.15 -5.22 21.26
CA LYS A 23 -16.46 -6.37 20.39
C LYS A 23 -15.59 -6.41 19.15
N ASN A 24 -14.91 -5.32 18.83
CA ASN A 24 -13.98 -5.29 17.70
C ASN A 24 -12.64 -5.88 18.15
N PRO A 25 -12.18 -6.99 17.54
CA PRO A 25 -10.95 -7.68 17.95
C PRO A 25 -9.68 -6.85 17.75
N LEU A 26 -9.73 -5.70 17.05
CA LEU A 26 -8.59 -4.80 16.89
C LEU A 26 -8.54 -3.69 17.97
N SER A 27 -9.62 -3.49 18.73
CA SER A 27 -9.65 -2.52 19.82
C SER A 27 -8.74 -2.94 20.99
N PRO A 28 -8.14 -1.98 21.71
CA PRO A 28 -7.34 -2.25 22.92
C PRO A 28 -8.10 -3.12 23.93
N GLY A 29 -7.52 -4.22 24.40
CA GLY A 29 -8.15 -5.08 25.41
C GLY A 29 -9.37 -5.87 24.93
N ALA A 30 -9.66 -5.92 23.63
CA ALA A 30 -10.72 -6.76 23.09
C ALA A 30 -10.31 -8.23 22.98
N VAL A 31 -11.31 -9.12 23.02
CA VAL A 31 -11.12 -10.56 22.81
C VAL A 31 -11.00 -10.84 21.31
N ARG A 32 -9.96 -11.58 20.93
CA ARG A 32 -9.69 -12.07 19.58
C ARG A 32 -10.13 -13.53 19.40
N ALA A 33 -10.03 -14.02 18.17
CA ALA A 33 -10.28 -15.42 17.87
C ALA A 33 -9.41 -16.34 18.75
N GLY A 34 -10.00 -17.44 19.23
CA GLY A 34 -9.31 -18.38 20.13
C GLY A 34 -9.10 -17.87 21.55
N GLY A 35 -9.77 -16.79 21.97
CA GLY A 35 -9.73 -16.28 23.35
C GLY A 35 -8.48 -15.47 23.70
N LYS A 36 -7.62 -15.17 22.72
CA LYS A 36 -6.49 -14.24 22.91
C LYS A 36 -7.01 -12.84 23.17
N MET A 37 -6.21 -12.00 23.81
CA MET A 37 -6.54 -10.59 24.01
C MET A 37 -5.67 -9.72 23.11
N THR A 38 -6.25 -8.67 22.57
CA THR A 38 -5.48 -7.56 21.98
C THR A 38 -4.82 -6.81 23.13
N PRO A 39 -3.49 -6.54 23.07
CA PRO A 39 -2.81 -5.73 24.08
C PRO A 39 -3.57 -4.43 24.34
N VAL A 40 -3.46 -3.87 25.54
CA VAL A 40 -3.85 -2.47 25.75
C VAL A 40 -2.73 -1.62 25.19
N TYR A 41 -3.05 -0.69 24.29
CA TYR A 41 -2.07 0.15 23.60
C TYR A 41 -2.58 1.58 23.44
N GLU A 42 -1.64 2.53 23.38
CA GLU A 42 -1.93 3.96 23.27
C GLU A 42 -1.56 4.53 21.88
N THR A 43 -0.72 3.82 21.11
CA THR A 43 -0.26 4.26 19.78
C THR A 43 -0.41 3.13 18.74
N THR A 44 0.70 2.66 18.15
CA THR A 44 0.68 1.53 17.23
C THR A 44 0.74 0.22 18.02
N CYS A 45 0.04 -0.80 17.52
CA CYS A 45 0.08 -2.14 18.11
C CYS A 45 0.27 -3.17 17.01
N MET A 46 1.23 -4.07 17.19
CA MET A 46 1.48 -5.17 16.27
C MET A 46 1.31 -6.50 16.98
N PHE A 47 0.63 -7.43 16.32
CA PHE A 47 0.46 -8.80 16.81
C PHE A 47 0.33 -9.79 15.65
N GLU A 48 0.57 -11.08 15.94
CA GLU A 48 0.39 -12.16 14.98
C GLU A 48 -1.09 -12.29 14.58
N ASN A 49 -1.32 -12.44 13.28
CA ASN A 49 -2.66 -12.63 12.71
C ASN A 49 -3.22 -13.98 13.19
N ASP A 50 -4.47 -14.00 13.65
CA ASP A 50 -5.12 -15.22 14.13
C ASP A 50 -5.51 -16.18 13.00
N PHE A 51 -5.56 -15.69 11.77
CA PHE A 51 -5.82 -16.46 10.56
C PHE A 51 -4.69 -16.20 9.53
N PRO A 52 -3.46 -16.63 9.82
CA PRO A 52 -2.31 -16.28 8.99
C PRO A 52 -2.34 -17.05 7.66
N ALA A 53 -2.01 -16.37 6.56
CA ALA A 53 -1.89 -16.99 5.24
C ALA A 53 -0.58 -17.79 5.10
N LEU A 54 0.43 -17.48 5.92
CA LEU A 54 1.74 -18.13 5.97
C LEU A 54 2.08 -18.50 7.41
N LEU A 55 2.72 -19.65 7.58
CA LEU A 55 3.24 -20.13 8.86
C LEU A 55 4.77 -20.26 8.79
N ASP A 56 5.46 -20.07 9.92
CA ASP A 56 6.93 -20.13 9.98
C ASP A 56 7.45 -21.51 9.54
N THR A 57 6.66 -22.55 9.79
CA THR A 57 6.91 -23.91 9.33
C THR A 57 5.69 -24.47 8.61
N GLY A 58 5.96 -25.29 7.59
CA GLY A 58 4.95 -25.97 6.80
C GLY A 58 5.56 -27.21 6.14
N PRO A 59 4.73 -28.17 5.69
CA PRO A 59 5.21 -29.33 4.96
C PRO A 59 5.92 -28.87 3.69
N ALA A 60 7.16 -29.30 3.50
CA ALA A 60 7.85 -29.08 2.24
C ALA A 60 7.27 -30.05 1.18
N PRO A 61 6.92 -29.57 -0.02
CA PRO A 61 6.56 -30.47 -1.10
C PRO A 61 7.75 -31.36 -1.47
N GLY A 62 7.45 -32.58 -1.92
CA GLY A 62 8.47 -33.47 -2.49
C GLY A 62 9.15 -32.88 -3.73
N PRO A 63 10.25 -33.48 -4.20
CA PRO A 63 10.90 -33.04 -5.43
C PRO A 63 9.91 -33.06 -6.60
N PRO A 64 9.98 -32.12 -7.56
CA PRO A 64 9.06 -32.07 -8.68
C PRO A 64 9.21 -33.32 -9.54
N GLU A 65 8.17 -34.14 -9.60
CA GLU A 65 8.14 -35.37 -10.39
C GLU A 65 7.90 -35.10 -11.89
N HIS A 66 7.33 -33.93 -12.23
CA HIS A 66 6.96 -33.60 -13.60
C HIS A 66 7.10 -32.10 -13.92
N PRO A 67 7.57 -31.70 -15.12
CA PRO A 67 7.76 -30.29 -15.50
C PRO A 67 6.50 -29.41 -15.44
N LEU A 68 5.31 -30.00 -15.64
CA LEU A 68 4.03 -29.29 -15.61
C LEU A 68 3.44 -29.14 -14.20
N LEU A 69 3.85 -29.97 -13.24
CA LEU A 69 3.25 -30.05 -11.91
C LEU A 69 4.32 -29.72 -10.87
N ARG A 70 4.52 -28.41 -10.67
CA ARG A 70 5.55 -27.89 -9.75
C ARG A 70 4.90 -27.29 -8.52
N SER A 71 5.49 -27.58 -7.37
CA SER A 71 5.15 -26.96 -6.08
C SER A 71 6.44 -26.60 -5.35
N GLU A 72 6.38 -25.57 -4.51
CA GLU A 72 7.51 -25.07 -3.72
C GLU A 72 7.01 -24.76 -2.31
N SER A 73 7.92 -24.81 -1.32
CA SER A 73 7.58 -24.45 0.07
C SER A 73 7.17 -22.99 0.16
N ALA A 74 6.11 -22.71 0.92
CA ALA A 74 5.64 -21.37 1.21
C ALA A 74 5.54 -21.17 2.73
N ASN A 75 6.58 -20.58 3.32
CA ASN A 75 6.65 -20.31 4.76
C ASN A 75 6.83 -18.81 5.00
N GLY A 76 6.50 -18.36 6.20
CA GLY A 76 6.64 -16.96 6.62
C GLY A 76 5.69 -16.58 7.75
N SER A 77 5.54 -15.29 8.01
CA SER A 77 4.66 -14.79 9.09
C SER A 77 3.70 -13.72 8.61
N CYS A 78 2.52 -13.66 9.24
CA CYS A 78 1.48 -12.68 8.96
C CYS A 78 1.15 -11.90 10.23
N ARG A 79 1.41 -10.59 10.22
CA ARG A 79 1.10 -9.70 11.33
C ARG A 79 0.04 -8.68 10.95
N VAL A 80 -0.73 -8.28 11.96
CA VAL A 80 -1.64 -7.12 11.90
C VAL A 80 -0.98 -6.00 12.67
N MET A 81 -0.99 -4.79 12.10
CA MET A 81 -0.50 -3.58 12.74
C MET A 81 -1.63 -2.54 12.80
N CYS A 82 -2.15 -2.27 13.99
CA CYS A 82 -3.09 -1.17 14.23
C CYS A 82 -2.31 0.14 14.36
N PHE A 83 -2.81 1.22 13.79
CA PHE A 83 -2.12 2.52 13.83
C PHE A 83 -2.47 3.37 15.03
N HIS A 84 -3.69 3.21 15.54
CA HIS A 84 -4.22 4.06 16.59
C HIS A 84 -5.28 3.31 17.39
N PRO A 85 -5.39 3.48 18.72
CA PRO A 85 -6.38 2.80 19.56
C PRO A 85 -7.85 3.15 19.28
N ARG A 86 -8.10 4.10 18.37
CA ARG A 86 -9.45 4.64 18.09
C ARG A 86 -9.94 4.16 16.74
N SER A 87 -11.13 3.56 16.70
CA SER A 87 -11.74 3.04 15.46
C SER A 87 -12.42 4.11 14.60
N ASP A 88 -12.61 5.32 15.13
CA ASP A 88 -13.16 6.47 14.41
C ASP A 88 -12.10 7.29 13.65
N MET A 89 -10.83 6.90 13.76
CA MET A 89 -9.70 7.53 13.10
C MET A 89 -9.35 6.81 11.79
N THR A 90 -8.92 7.58 10.79
CA THR A 90 -8.28 7.09 9.57
C THR A 90 -6.94 7.78 9.44
N LEU A 91 -6.01 7.21 8.65
CA LEU A 91 -4.68 7.82 8.45
C LEU A 91 -4.77 9.32 8.14
N PRO A 92 -5.61 9.82 7.22
CA PRO A 92 -5.67 11.27 6.95
C PRO A 92 -6.16 12.16 8.11
N LEU A 93 -6.81 11.59 9.13
CA LEU A 93 -7.31 12.31 10.31
C LEU A 93 -6.33 12.28 11.48
N MET A 94 -5.33 11.39 11.43
CA MET A 94 -4.30 11.29 12.46
C MET A 94 -3.27 12.42 12.28
N SER A 95 -2.94 13.10 13.38
CA SER A 95 -1.85 14.08 13.38
C SER A 95 -0.51 13.42 13.03
N ILE A 96 0.49 14.20 12.60
CA ILE A 96 1.84 13.67 12.30
C ILE A 96 2.44 12.89 13.49
N PHE A 97 2.04 13.23 14.73
CA PHE A 97 2.43 12.52 15.95
C PHE A 97 1.73 11.16 16.11
N GLU A 98 0.53 10.99 15.53
CA GLU A 98 -0.28 9.77 15.60
C GLU A 98 -0.07 8.82 14.40
N ASN A 99 0.53 9.30 13.31
CA ASN A 99 0.36 8.71 11.97
C ASN A 99 1.64 8.06 11.39
N LYS A 100 2.19 7.06 12.07
CA LYS A 100 3.32 6.25 11.54
C LYS A 100 2.86 4.86 11.05
N GLY A 101 2.40 4.76 9.80
CA GLY A 101 2.21 3.49 9.07
C GLY A 101 1.16 3.56 7.95
N ALA A 102 1.36 2.89 6.80
CA ALA A 102 0.45 2.94 5.64
C ALA A 102 -0.14 1.56 5.23
N VAL A 103 -1.34 1.56 4.60
CA VAL A 103 -2.29 0.43 4.34
C VAL A 103 -2.69 0.35 2.87
N MET A 104 -3.17 -0.82 2.43
CA MET A 104 -4.52 -0.98 1.81
C MET A 104 -5.10 -2.38 2.09
N GLY A 105 -6.40 -2.49 2.39
CA GLY A 105 -7.20 -3.74 2.41
C GLY A 105 -7.81 -4.14 3.77
N CYS A 106 -8.97 -3.56 4.15
CA CYS A 106 -9.61 -3.78 5.46
C CYS A 106 -10.92 -4.58 5.37
N SER A 107 -11.00 -5.70 6.07
CA SER A 107 -12.27 -6.36 6.46
C SER A 107 -12.84 -5.84 7.78
N ASN A 108 -12.07 -5.01 8.50
CA ASN A 108 -12.42 -4.45 9.81
C ASN A 108 -12.28 -2.91 9.78
N PRO A 109 -13.24 -2.15 10.35
CA PRO A 109 -13.23 -0.68 10.32
C PRO A 109 -12.12 -0.01 11.14
N HIS A 110 -11.45 -0.71 12.04
CA HIS A 110 -10.36 -0.17 12.85
C HIS A 110 -9.11 0.11 11.99
N PRO A 111 -8.40 1.24 12.17
CA PRO A 111 -7.28 1.62 11.29
C PRO A 111 -6.07 0.69 11.47
N HIS A 112 -5.79 -0.14 10.48
CA HIS A 112 -4.67 -1.10 10.51
C HIS A 112 -4.12 -1.42 9.12
N CYS A 113 -2.90 -1.95 9.05
CA CYS A 113 -2.37 -2.65 7.88
C CYS A 113 -2.01 -4.12 8.22
N GLN A 114 -1.59 -4.86 7.18
CA GLN A 114 -1.04 -6.19 7.34
C GLN A 114 0.39 -6.23 6.82
N ILE A 115 1.23 -6.99 7.50
CA ILE A 115 2.62 -7.23 7.12
C ILE A 115 2.77 -8.73 6.92
N TRP A 116 3.04 -9.14 5.69
CA TRP A 116 3.31 -10.53 5.34
C TRP A 116 4.78 -10.67 4.99
N SER A 117 5.48 -11.52 5.72
CA SER A 117 6.83 -11.94 5.39
C SER A 117 6.78 -13.32 4.74
N SER A 118 7.63 -13.55 3.74
CA SER A 118 7.68 -14.80 3.00
C SER A 118 9.13 -15.27 2.84
N SER A 119 9.34 -16.59 2.89
CA SER A 119 10.63 -17.24 2.63
C SER A 119 11.05 -17.18 1.16
N PHE A 120 10.17 -16.68 0.30
CA PHE A 120 10.37 -16.56 -1.15
C PHE A 120 10.04 -15.14 -1.61
N LEU A 121 10.62 -14.74 -2.74
CA LEU A 121 10.30 -13.47 -3.37
C LEU A 121 8.95 -13.58 -4.13
N PRO A 122 7.91 -12.77 -3.81
CA PRO A 122 6.63 -12.82 -4.50
C PRO A 122 6.74 -12.41 -5.98
N ASN A 123 5.73 -12.74 -6.80
CA ASN A 123 5.77 -12.52 -8.26
C ASN A 123 6.10 -11.07 -8.65
N GLU A 124 5.39 -10.08 -8.10
CA GLU A 124 5.64 -8.67 -8.38
C GLU A 124 7.03 -8.22 -7.96
N ALA A 125 7.50 -8.70 -6.80
CA ALA A 125 8.83 -8.39 -6.30
C ALA A 125 9.93 -9.02 -7.18
N LYS A 126 9.72 -10.25 -7.68
CA LYS A 126 10.61 -10.93 -8.65
C LYS A 126 10.71 -10.14 -9.96
N VAL A 127 9.57 -9.72 -10.51
CA VAL A 127 9.54 -8.93 -11.75
C VAL A 127 10.25 -7.59 -11.54
N LYS A 128 9.95 -6.88 -10.45
CA LYS A 128 10.58 -5.60 -10.10
C LYS A 128 12.09 -5.72 -9.86
N ASP A 129 12.55 -6.78 -9.19
CA ASP A 129 14.00 -7.01 -8.99
C ASP A 129 14.70 -7.14 -10.34
N ARG A 130 14.20 -8.05 -11.19
CA ARG A 130 14.77 -8.31 -12.51
C ARG A 130 14.80 -7.05 -13.36
N THR A 131 13.67 -6.36 -13.52
CA THR A 131 13.57 -5.23 -14.45
C THR A 131 14.38 -4.02 -13.98
N GLN A 132 14.42 -3.74 -12.67
CA GLN A 132 15.27 -2.68 -12.13
C GLN A 132 16.75 -3.02 -12.28
N ARG A 133 17.14 -4.29 -12.05
CA ARG A 133 18.51 -4.76 -12.24
C ARG A 133 18.97 -4.62 -13.69
N GLU A 134 18.17 -5.11 -14.64
CA GLU A 134 18.47 -4.99 -16.06
C GLU A 134 18.58 -3.52 -16.51
N TYR A 135 17.75 -2.62 -15.96
CA TYR A 135 17.88 -1.19 -16.23
C TYR A 135 19.18 -0.62 -15.65
N TYR A 136 19.49 -0.94 -14.40
CA TYR A 136 20.68 -0.47 -13.71
C TYR A 136 21.96 -0.94 -14.41
N GLU A 137 22.01 -2.19 -14.86
CA GLU A 137 23.15 -2.74 -15.61
C GLU A 137 23.40 -1.99 -16.91
N ARG A 138 22.33 -1.58 -17.61
CA ARG A 138 22.40 -0.84 -18.89
C ARG A 138 22.71 0.65 -18.71
N ASN A 139 22.06 1.30 -17.76
CA ASN A 139 22.06 2.76 -17.62
C ASN A 139 22.99 3.27 -16.52
N LYS A 140 23.48 2.38 -15.64
CA LYS A 140 24.31 2.70 -14.46
C LYS A 140 23.66 3.68 -13.48
N SER A 141 22.33 3.71 -13.46
CA SER A 141 21.49 4.48 -12.54
C SER A 141 20.22 3.69 -12.18
N PRO A 142 19.66 3.80 -10.97
CA PRO A 142 18.43 3.10 -10.59
C PRO A 142 17.22 3.64 -11.37
N LEU A 143 16.41 2.73 -11.93
CA LEU A 143 15.27 3.06 -12.81
C LEU A 143 14.35 4.11 -12.19
N LEU A 144 13.93 3.90 -10.93
CA LEU A 144 12.97 4.78 -10.28
C LEU A 144 13.58 6.08 -9.78
N VAL A 145 14.91 6.15 -9.61
CA VAL A 145 15.62 7.41 -9.34
C VAL A 145 15.61 8.29 -10.60
N ASP A 146 15.89 7.71 -11.77
CA ASP A 146 15.78 8.45 -13.02
C ASP A 146 14.33 8.86 -13.32
N TYR A 147 13.37 7.97 -13.03
CA TYR A 147 11.95 8.26 -13.20
C TYR A 147 11.45 9.39 -12.28
N VAL A 148 11.78 9.38 -10.98
CA VAL A 148 11.35 10.44 -10.05
C VAL A 148 11.94 11.79 -10.45
N ASN A 149 13.19 11.82 -10.94
CA ASN A 149 13.82 13.02 -11.47
C ASN A 149 13.14 13.53 -12.76
N LEU A 150 12.70 12.62 -13.63
CA LEU A 150 11.96 12.98 -14.84
C LEU A 150 10.58 13.56 -14.51
N GLU A 151 9.84 12.94 -13.60
CA GLU A 151 8.52 13.43 -13.18
C GLU A 151 8.62 14.78 -12.45
N ALA A 152 9.66 14.97 -11.62
CA ALA A 152 9.93 16.26 -10.96
C ALA A 152 10.17 17.40 -11.98
N LYS A 153 10.77 17.09 -13.14
CA LYS A 153 10.96 18.05 -14.24
C LYS A 153 9.66 18.31 -15.01
N LYS A 154 8.92 17.25 -15.36
CA LYS A 154 7.69 17.36 -16.19
C LYS A 154 6.49 17.91 -15.44
N LYS A 155 6.33 17.58 -14.15
CA LYS A 155 5.27 18.04 -13.23
C LYS A 155 3.82 17.66 -13.59
N GLU A 156 3.53 17.23 -14.81
CA GLU A 156 2.17 16.88 -15.29
C GLU A 156 1.46 15.85 -14.38
N ARG A 157 2.21 14.87 -13.88
CA ARG A 157 1.69 13.74 -13.08
C ARG A 157 1.99 13.84 -11.58
N VAL A 158 2.65 14.91 -11.13
CA VAL A 158 2.97 15.12 -9.71
C VAL A 158 1.71 15.47 -8.93
N VAL A 159 1.36 14.73 -7.88
CA VAL A 159 0.19 15.00 -7.03
C VAL A 159 0.57 15.90 -5.86
N VAL A 160 1.60 15.50 -5.11
CA VAL A 160 2.17 16.26 -4.00
C VAL A 160 3.68 16.05 -3.98
N ALA A 161 4.41 17.08 -3.58
CA ALA A 161 5.87 17.06 -3.51
C ALA A 161 6.35 17.84 -2.28
N ASN A 162 7.41 17.36 -1.65
CA ASN A 162 8.19 18.14 -0.70
C ASN A 162 9.69 17.95 -1.00
N ASP A 163 10.55 18.36 -0.06
CA ASP A 163 12.00 18.27 -0.22
C ASP A 163 12.47 16.82 -0.37
N ASP A 164 11.81 15.89 0.32
CA ASP A 164 12.26 14.52 0.50
C ASP A 164 11.46 13.50 -0.35
N TRP A 165 10.20 13.81 -0.66
CA TRP A 165 9.24 12.87 -1.27
C TRP A 165 8.54 13.45 -2.50
N LEU A 166 8.20 12.55 -3.41
CA LEU A 166 7.35 12.83 -4.56
C LEU A 166 6.23 11.79 -4.63
N CYS A 167 4.99 12.25 -4.68
CA CYS A 167 3.83 11.44 -5.01
C CYS A 167 3.38 11.77 -6.43
N VAL A 168 3.26 10.74 -7.27
CA VAL A 168 2.84 10.88 -8.67
C VAL A 168 1.69 9.93 -8.98
N VAL A 169 0.88 10.26 -9.98
CA VAL A 169 0.15 9.22 -10.72
C VAL A 169 1.13 8.63 -11.72
N PRO A 170 1.60 7.38 -11.56
CA PRO A 170 2.64 6.85 -12.44
C PRO A 170 2.20 6.87 -13.90
N TYR A 171 3.14 7.07 -14.83
CA TYR A 171 2.84 7.12 -16.26
C TYR A 171 2.10 5.86 -16.75
N TRP A 172 2.45 4.71 -16.16
CA TRP A 172 1.86 3.40 -16.43
C TRP A 172 0.70 3.02 -15.49
N ALA A 173 0.09 3.98 -14.78
CA ALA A 173 -1.02 3.74 -13.88
C ALA A 173 -2.13 2.90 -14.54
N VAL A 174 -2.62 1.91 -13.80
CA VAL A 174 -3.73 1.04 -14.19
C VAL A 174 -5.01 1.47 -13.50
N TRP A 175 -4.94 1.77 -12.20
CA TRP A 175 -6.09 2.20 -11.43
C TRP A 175 -6.42 3.69 -11.66
N PRO A 176 -7.69 4.11 -11.54
CA PRO A 176 -8.11 5.46 -11.95
C PRO A 176 -7.34 6.61 -11.30
N TYR A 177 -7.08 6.48 -9.99
CA TYR A 177 -6.30 7.43 -9.21
C TYR A 177 -5.14 6.71 -8.51
N GLU A 178 -4.51 5.77 -9.23
CA GLU A 178 -3.30 5.11 -8.76
C GLU A 178 -2.23 6.14 -8.41
N THR A 179 -1.58 5.99 -7.26
CA THR A 179 -0.45 6.84 -6.90
C THR A 179 0.74 6.04 -6.46
N MET A 180 1.92 6.52 -6.83
CA MET A 180 3.21 6.00 -6.39
C MET A 180 3.92 7.08 -5.58
N LEU A 181 4.28 6.74 -4.34
CA LEU A 181 5.05 7.59 -3.44
C LEU A 181 6.49 7.08 -3.38
N LEU A 182 7.46 7.95 -3.69
CA LEU A 182 8.88 7.59 -3.69
C LEU A 182 9.71 8.70 -3.02
N PRO A 183 10.82 8.37 -2.35
CA PRO A 183 11.77 9.36 -1.91
C PRO A 183 12.52 9.93 -3.14
N ARG A 184 12.89 11.21 -3.07
CA ARG A 184 13.67 11.91 -4.10
C ARG A 184 15.15 11.53 -4.06
N ARG A 185 15.61 11.03 -2.90
CA ARG A 185 16.92 10.41 -2.71
C ARG A 185 16.88 8.93 -3.10
N HIS A 186 18.04 8.39 -3.49
CA HIS A 186 18.23 6.94 -3.61
C HIS A 186 18.17 6.27 -2.23
N VAL A 187 17.16 5.43 -2.04
CA VAL A 187 16.87 4.71 -0.78
C VAL A 187 16.52 3.28 -1.16
N LEU A 188 17.25 2.28 -0.67
CA LEU A 188 16.96 0.89 -1.03
C LEU A 188 15.82 0.33 -0.20
N ARG A 189 15.80 0.69 1.09
CA ARG A 189 14.89 0.14 2.09
C ARG A 189 14.45 1.22 3.05
N ILE A 190 13.31 1.02 3.68
CA ILE A 190 12.74 2.03 4.57
C ILE A 190 13.57 2.23 5.85
N GLU A 191 14.45 1.28 6.22
CA GLU A 191 15.38 1.40 7.36
C GLU A 191 16.46 2.46 7.08
N GLU A 192 16.78 2.67 5.81
CA GLU A 192 17.79 3.63 5.32
C GLU A 192 17.22 5.04 5.18
N LEU A 193 15.93 5.20 5.46
CA LEU A 193 15.32 6.50 5.68
C LEU A 193 15.95 7.13 6.93
N THR A 194 16.22 8.43 6.86
CA THR A 194 16.74 9.21 8.00
C THR A 194 15.72 9.24 9.15
N ASP A 195 16.07 9.74 10.34
CA ASP A 195 15.09 9.95 11.43
C ASP A 195 13.88 10.79 10.99
N ARG A 196 14.07 11.63 9.97
CA ARG A 196 13.02 12.44 9.32
C ARG A 196 12.07 11.61 8.44
N GLU A 197 12.43 10.38 8.06
CA GLU A 197 11.76 9.63 6.99
C GLU A 197 11.23 8.22 7.42
N ARG A 198 11.55 7.67 8.60
CA ARG A 198 11.42 6.21 8.95
C ARG A 198 10.02 5.59 9.24
N ASN A 199 9.77 4.35 8.72
CA ASN A 199 9.47 3.07 9.44
C ASN A 199 9.02 1.83 8.56
N GLY A 200 9.79 0.71 8.57
CA GLY A 200 9.43 -0.75 8.35
C GLY A 200 9.41 -1.44 6.94
N ALA A 201 10.47 -2.18 6.51
CA ALA A 201 10.57 -2.93 5.22
C ALA A 201 11.62 -4.10 5.28
N PRO A 202 11.80 -4.93 4.23
CA PRO A 202 12.12 -6.35 4.40
C PRO A 202 13.56 -6.70 4.82
N THR A 203 13.65 -7.68 5.72
CA THR A 203 14.88 -8.29 6.27
C THR A 203 15.13 -9.69 5.68
N GLY A 204 16.38 -10.16 5.61
CA GLY A 204 16.72 -11.56 5.24
C GLY A 204 18.04 -11.68 4.46
N GLU A 205 18.29 -12.84 3.82
CA GLU A 205 19.51 -13.14 3.03
C GLU A 205 19.78 -12.13 1.90
N TYR A 206 18.76 -11.41 1.44
CA TYR A 206 18.91 -10.34 0.46
C TYR A 206 19.60 -9.09 1.02
N LYS A 207 19.79 -8.97 2.34
CA LYS A 207 20.46 -7.82 2.97
C LYS A 207 21.94 -7.72 2.56
N GLU A 208 22.61 -8.85 2.38
CA GLU A 208 24.04 -8.91 2.05
C GLU A 208 24.33 -8.87 0.54
N ARG A 209 23.29 -8.90 -0.30
CA ARG A 209 23.44 -8.79 -1.76
C ARG A 209 23.53 -7.33 -2.18
N ASP A 210 24.24 -7.10 -3.29
CA ASP A 210 24.15 -5.81 -3.99
C ASP A 210 22.72 -5.61 -4.53
N ASN A 211 22.06 -4.60 -3.96
CA ASN A 211 20.73 -4.17 -4.32
C ASN A 211 20.72 -2.70 -4.77
N SER A 212 21.85 -2.18 -5.24
CA SER A 212 21.97 -0.78 -5.69
C SER A 212 20.97 -0.40 -6.79
N HIS A 213 20.42 -1.39 -7.50
CA HIS A 213 19.38 -1.19 -8.50
C HIS A 213 17.98 -0.89 -7.92
N TRP A 214 17.73 -1.18 -6.64
CA TRP A 214 16.43 -0.94 -6.00
C TRP A 214 16.22 0.52 -5.62
N GLN A 215 14.95 0.91 -5.59
CA GLN A 215 14.48 2.16 -5.00
C GLN A 215 13.18 1.88 -4.24
N LEU A 216 13.12 2.32 -2.98
CA LEU A 216 11.96 2.26 -2.13
C LEU A 216 10.79 3.03 -2.75
N HIS A 217 9.60 2.43 -2.76
CA HIS A 217 8.38 3.08 -3.20
C HIS A 217 7.15 2.42 -2.58
N ALA A 218 6.08 3.19 -2.42
CA ALA A 218 4.77 2.72 -2.02
C ALA A 218 3.76 2.91 -3.16
N MET A 219 2.86 1.95 -3.33
CA MET A 219 1.82 1.97 -4.35
C MET A 219 0.45 2.01 -3.70
N TYR A 220 -0.44 2.88 -4.20
CA TYR A 220 -1.82 2.98 -3.78
C TYR A 220 -2.73 2.68 -4.98
N TYR A 221 -3.65 1.73 -4.81
CA TYR A 221 -4.53 1.23 -5.86
C TYR A 221 -6.02 1.48 -5.53
N PRO A 222 -6.50 2.74 -5.55
CA PRO A 222 -7.88 3.05 -5.21
C PRO A 222 -8.84 2.63 -6.35
N PRO A 223 -9.96 1.94 -6.03
CA PRO A 223 -10.87 1.44 -7.04
C PRO A 223 -11.89 2.47 -7.55
N LEU A 224 -12.13 3.56 -6.83
CA LEU A 224 -13.16 4.56 -7.19
C LEU A 224 -12.81 5.27 -8.50
N LEU A 225 -13.81 5.46 -9.37
CA LEU A 225 -13.62 6.02 -10.71
C LEU A 225 -14.46 7.27 -10.96
N ARG A 226 -15.80 7.15 -10.89
CA ARG A 226 -16.72 8.23 -11.31
C ARG A 226 -17.31 9.01 -10.14
N SER A 227 -17.58 8.35 -9.03
CA SER A 227 -18.17 8.91 -7.81
C SER A 227 -17.80 8.05 -6.60
N ALA A 228 -18.23 8.44 -5.40
CA ALA A 228 -18.09 7.65 -4.18
C ALA A 228 -18.79 6.26 -4.26
N SER A 229 -19.71 6.07 -5.21
CA SER A 229 -20.49 4.84 -5.39
C SER A 229 -20.16 4.08 -6.67
N VAL A 230 -19.30 4.60 -7.55
CA VAL A 230 -19.00 3.97 -8.85
C VAL A 230 -17.49 3.76 -9.02
N LYS A 231 -17.10 2.47 -8.95
CA LYS A 231 -15.71 2.00 -9.05
C LYS A 231 -15.35 1.43 -10.42
N LYS A 232 -14.05 1.32 -10.69
CA LYS A 232 -13.47 0.53 -11.77
C LYS A 232 -13.57 -0.96 -11.43
N PHE A 233 -13.83 -1.78 -12.44
CA PHE A 233 -13.82 -3.23 -12.36
C PHE A 233 -12.65 -3.74 -13.22
N MET A 234 -11.75 -4.53 -12.62
CA MET A 234 -10.66 -5.22 -13.30
C MET A 234 -11.12 -6.65 -13.62
N VAL A 235 -11.87 -6.81 -14.71
CA VAL A 235 -12.57 -8.06 -15.08
C VAL A 235 -12.48 -8.30 -16.59
N GLY A 236 -12.97 -9.43 -17.09
CA GLY A 236 -13.18 -9.63 -18.53
C GLY A 236 -11.91 -9.44 -19.37
N TYR A 237 -11.83 -8.34 -20.12
CA TYR A 237 -10.67 -8.02 -20.95
C TYR A 237 -9.40 -7.81 -20.11
N GLU A 238 -9.51 -7.17 -18.94
CA GLU A 238 -8.38 -6.91 -18.05
C GLU A 238 -7.81 -8.20 -17.43
N MET A 239 -8.61 -9.26 -17.30
CA MET A 239 -8.15 -10.56 -16.81
C MET A 239 -7.58 -11.47 -17.92
N LEU A 240 -8.04 -11.30 -19.16
CA LEU A 240 -7.72 -12.20 -20.28
C LEU A 240 -6.76 -11.61 -21.31
N ALA A 241 -6.57 -10.29 -21.34
CA ALA A 241 -5.75 -9.61 -22.34
C ALA A 241 -4.75 -8.64 -21.70
N GLN A 242 -5.19 -7.45 -21.30
CA GLN A 242 -4.32 -6.44 -20.69
C GLN A 242 -5.11 -5.38 -19.90
N PRO A 243 -4.46 -4.68 -18.94
CA PRO A 243 -5.10 -3.59 -18.21
C PRO A 243 -5.62 -2.47 -19.14
N GLN A 244 -6.77 -1.90 -18.79
CA GLN A 244 -7.37 -0.76 -19.49
C GLN A 244 -7.82 0.30 -18.50
N ARG A 245 -7.65 1.58 -18.87
CA ARG A 245 -8.12 2.74 -18.10
C ARG A 245 -8.95 3.71 -18.94
N ASP A 246 -9.96 4.30 -18.29
CA ASP A 246 -10.87 5.29 -18.91
C ASP A 246 -10.40 6.75 -18.75
N LEU A 247 -9.44 6.98 -17.87
CA LEU A 247 -8.89 8.30 -17.50
C LEU A 247 -7.38 8.29 -17.77
N THR A 248 -6.79 9.42 -18.19
CA THR A 248 -5.32 9.52 -18.28
C THR A 248 -4.66 9.78 -16.94
N ALA A 249 -3.38 9.39 -16.82
CA ALA A 249 -2.61 9.64 -15.61
C ALA A 249 -2.50 11.14 -15.32
N GLU A 250 -2.36 11.96 -16.37
CA GLU A 250 -2.30 13.42 -16.30
C GLU A 250 -3.63 13.99 -15.80
N GLN A 251 -4.76 13.53 -16.35
CA GLN A 251 -6.10 13.96 -15.92
C GLN A 251 -6.38 13.55 -14.47
N ALA A 252 -5.96 12.35 -14.06
CA ALA A 252 -6.08 11.89 -12.69
C ALA A 252 -5.25 12.77 -11.74
N ALA A 253 -3.99 13.05 -12.09
CA ALA A 253 -3.11 13.87 -11.29
C ALA A 253 -3.60 15.32 -11.18
N GLU A 254 -4.07 15.90 -12.28
CA GLU A 254 -4.67 17.24 -12.30
C GLU A 254 -5.88 17.32 -11.36
N LYS A 255 -6.75 16.32 -11.40
CA LYS A 255 -7.92 16.27 -10.52
C LYS A 255 -7.56 16.07 -9.05
N LEU A 256 -6.51 15.31 -8.74
CA LEU A 256 -6.03 15.16 -7.35
C LEU A 256 -5.41 16.46 -6.84
N ARG A 257 -4.60 17.14 -7.67
CA ARG A 257 -3.99 18.44 -7.33
C ARG A 257 -4.99 19.57 -7.11
N SER A 258 -6.17 19.50 -7.72
CA SER A 258 -7.19 20.56 -7.57
C SER A 258 -8.00 20.46 -6.27
N LEU A 259 -7.81 19.39 -5.48
CA LEU A 259 -8.45 19.21 -4.18
C LEU A 259 -7.67 19.94 -3.08
N SER A 260 -8.35 20.22 -1.96
CA SER A 260 -7.71 20.81 -0.78
C SER A 260 -6.75 19.82 -0.12
N GLU A 261 -5.62 20.33 0.35
CA GLU A 261 -4.71 19.59 1.25
C GLU A 261 -5.30 19.41 2.66
N VAL A 262 -6.34 20.17 3.01
CA VAL A 262 -7.03 20.06 4.30
C VAL A 262 -8.16 19.04 4.19
N HIS A 263 -8.11 18.00 5.02
CA HIS A 263 -9.18 17.01 5.07
C HIS A 263 -10.52 17.66 5.42
N TYR A 264 -11.60 17.31 4.70
CA TYR A 264 -12.90 17.98 4.80
C TYR A 264 -13.52 17.95 6.21
N ARG A 265 -13.21 16.93 7.03
CA ARG A 265 -13.62 16.87 8.45
C ARG A 265 -12.78 17.76 9.38
N GLY A 266 -11.55 18.12 9.01
CA GLY A 266 -10.66 18.96 9.82
C GLY A 266 -10.88 20.46 9.61
N ALA A 267 -11.72 20.87 8.65
CA ALA A 267 -12.02 22.27 8.37
C ALA A 267 -12.97 22.93 9.39
N GLY A 268 -13.65 22.13 10.24
CA GLY A 268 -14.64 22.62 11.22
C GLY A 268 -14.08 22.99 12.60
N ASP A 269 -12.85 22.58 12.93
CA ASP A 269 -12.30 22.69 14.30
C ASP A 269 -11.43 23.95 14.54
N ARG A 270 -11.52 24.98 13.68
CA ARG A 270 -10.83 26.27 13.89
C ARG A 270 -11.75 27.39 14.35
N SER A 271 -12.80 27.06 15.10
CA SER A 271 -13.61 28.05 15.81
C SER A 271 -13.58 27.74 17.31
N GLU A 272 -12.50 28.14 17.97
CA GLU A 272 -12.44 28.57 19.38
C GLU A 272 -11.11 29.30 19.64
#